data_AF-A0A4P8XY21-F1
#
_entry.id   AF-A0A4P8XY21-F1
#
_cell.length_a   1.000
_cell.length_b   1.000
_cell.length_c   1.000
_cell.angle_alpha   90.00
_cell.angle_beta   90.00
_cell.angle_gamma   90.00
#
_symmetry.space_group_name_H-M   'P 1'
#
loop_
_entity.id
_entity.type
_entity.pdbx_description
1 polymer ?
#
loop_
_entity_poly.entity_id
_entity_poly.type
_entity_poly.pdbx_seq_one_letter_code
_entity_poly.pdbx_strand_id
1 'polypeptide(L)' 'MTLLCWAEKQSIAFKSKLGGAFTYLKNNEKYLRRYLEDGRLEIDNNRAERSIKPL' A
#
# COMPACT_ATOMS: atom_id res chain seq x y z
N MET A 1 12.79 5.22 -10.29
CA MET A 1 11.81 6.12 -9.63
C MET A 1 10.62 5.28 -9.22
N THR A 2 10.53 4.89 -7.94
CA THR A 2 9.43 4.05 -7.44
C THR A 2 8.19 4.90 -7.17
N LEU A 3 7.00 4.31 -7.29
CA LEU A 3 5.71 4.97 -7.01
C LEU A 3 5.70 5.70 -5.66
N LEU A 4 6.31 5.10 -4.64
CA LEU A 4 6.39 5.68 -3.29
C LEU A 4 7.22 6.97 -3.26
N CYS A 5 8.40 6.98 -3.89
CA CYS A 5 9.25 8.17 -3.97
C CYS A 5 8.56 9.31 -4.73
N TRP A 6 7.73 8.98 -5.73
CA TRP A 6 6.89 9.98 -6.40
C TRP A 6 5.77 10.50 -5.49
N ALA A 7 5.13 9.62 -4.71
CA ALA A 7 4.05 9.96 -3.78
C ALA A 7 4.52 10.88 -2.64
N GLU A 8 5.72 10.66 -2.09
CA GLU A 8 6.29 11.49 -1.02
C GLU A 8 6.58 12.94 -1.45
N LYS A 9 6.76 13.17 -2.75
CA LYS A 9 7.01 14.50 -3.31
C LYS A 9 5.72 15.31 -3.54
N GLN A 10 4.55 14.69 -3.37
CA GLN A 10 3.28 15.37 -3.61
C GLN A 10 2.83 16.13 -2.36
N SER A 11 2.45 17.39 -2.52
CA SER A 11 1.75 18.14 -1.49
C SER A 11 0.25 17.89 -1.62
N ILE A 12 -0.28 16.95 -0.83
CA ILE A 12 -1.68 16.52 -0.90
C ILE A 12 -2.42 16.91 0.38
N ALA A 13 -3.63 17.43 0.21
CA ALA A 13 -4.53 17.71 1.31
C ALA A 13 -4.85 16.41 2.08
N PHE A 14 -4.46 16.38 3.37
CA PHE A 14 -4.57 15.23 4.27
C PHE A 14 -5.98 14.63 4.36
N LYS A 15 -7.03 15.45 4.19
CA LYS A 15 -8.44 15.01 4.25
C LYS A 15 -9.02 14.55 2.90
N SER A 16 -8.25 14.52 1.83
CA SER A 16 -8.72 14.03 0.53
C SER A 16 -8.66 12.50 0.46
N LYS A 17 -9.49 11.90 -0.41
CA LYS A 17 -9.41 10.45 -0.71
C LYS A 17 -8.01 10.04 -1.17
N LEU A 18 -7.33 10.92 -1.90
CA LEU A 18 -5.96 10.71 -2.36
C LEU A 18 -4.96 10.74 -1.19
N GLY A 19 -5.12 11.66 -0.24
CA GLY A 19 -4.32 11.72 0.98
C GLY A 19 -4.47 10.45 1.84
N GLY A 20 -5.70 9.94 1.93
CA GLY A 20 -5.97 8.63 2.55
C GLY A 20 -5.26 7.48 1.85
N ALA A 21 -5.31 7.43 0.51
CA ALA A 21 -4.59 6.43 -0.28
C ALA A 21 -3.07 6.50 -0.09
N PHE A 22 -2.50 7.69 0.02
CA PHE A 22 -1.06 7.88 0.24
C PHE A 22 -0.65 7.49 1.65
N THR A 23 -1.49 7.77 2.63
CA THR A 23 -1.30 7.32 4.02
C THR A 23 -1.31 5.80 4.08
N TYR A 24 -2.26 5.14 3.39
CA TYR A 24 -2.30 3.69 3.28
C TYR A 24 -1.04 3.13 2.60
N LEU A 25 -0.63 3.71 1.47
CA LEU A 25 0.58 3.31 0.74
C LEU A 25 1.83 3.37 1.61
N LYS A 26 2.00 4.46 2.38
CA LYS A 26 3.15 4.66 3.27
C LYS A 26 3.13 3.69 4.45
N ASN A 27 1.98 3.54 5.12
CA ASN A 27 1.86 2.67 6.29
C ASN A 27 2.03 1.18 5.93
N ASN A 28 1.70 0.79 4.69
CA ASN A 28 1.74 -0.60 4.25
C ASN A 28 2.92 -0.93 3.32
N GLU A 29 3.86 -0.03 3.08
CA GLU A 29 5.00 -0.24 2.15
C GLU A 29 5.70 -1.59 2.38
N LYS A 30 6.02 -1.91 3.64
CA LYS A 30 6.69 -3.16 4.03
C LYS A 30 5.90 -4.39 3.56
N TYR A 31 4.58 -4.36 3.68
CA TYR A 31 3.71 -5.47 3.27
C TYR A 31 3.55 -5.52 1.76
N LEU A 32 3.39 -4.36 1.12
CA LEU A 32 3.27 -4.23 -0.32
C LEU A 32 4.54 -4.65 -1.07
N ARG A 33 5.70 -4.75 -0.42
CA ARG A 33 6.95 -5.23 -1.04
C ARG A 33 7.27 -6.69 -0.77
N ARG A 34 6.52 -7.38 0.10
CA ARG A 34 6.84 -8.75 0.52
C ARG A 34 6.87 -9.77 -0.61
N TYR A 35 6.07 -9.59 -1.65
CA TYR A 35 6.09 -10.48 -2.82
C TYR A 35 7.44 -10.45 -3.57
N LEU A 36 8.24 -9.39 -3.39
CA LEU A 36 9.60 -9.31 -3.92
C LEU A 36 10.60 -10.13 -3.10
N GLU A 37 10.27 -10.41 -1.84
CA GLU A 37 11.12 -11.16 -0.91
C GLU A 37 10.83 -12.68 -0.96
N ASP A 38 9.57 -13.05 -1.23
CA ASP A 38 9.15 -14.45 -1.38
C ASP A 38 8.23 -14.60 -2.60
N GLY A 39 8.75 -15.26 -3.64
CA GLY A 39 8.04 -15.50 -4.90
C GLY A 39 6.85 -16.47 -4.79
N ARG A 40 6.59 -17.06 -3.62
CA ARG A 40 5.37 -17.84 -3.35
C ARG A 40 4.19 -16.95 -3.00
N LEU A 41 4.43 -15.69 -2.65
CA LEU A 41 3.38 -14.74 -2.30
C LEU A 41 2.78 -14.14 -3.57
N GLU A 42 1.45 -14.02 -3.58
CA GLU A 42 0.73 -13.31 -4.63
C GLU A 42 1.00 -11.81 -4.55
N ILE A 43 1.13 -11.15 -5.71
CA ILE A 43 1.29 -9.68 -5.79
C ILE A 43 0.00 -8.98 -5.32
N ASP A 44 -1.16 -9.61 -5.53
CA ASP A 44 -2.45 -9.09 -5.15
C ASP A 44 -2.73 -9.34 -3.66
N ASN A 45 -2.95 -8.25 -2.90
CA ASN A 45 -3.19 -8.33 -1.46
C ASN A 45 -4.67 -8.57 -1.10
N ASN A 46 -5.59 -8.66 -2.06
CA ASN A 46 -7.03 -8.75 -1.77
C ASN A 46 -7.36 -10.01 -0.97
N ARG A 47 -6.65 -11.11 -1.23
CA ARG A 47 -6.84 -12.38 -0.51
C ARG A 47 -6.54 -12.20 0.98
N ALA A 48 -5.41 -11.57 1.31
CA ALA A 48 -5.04 -11.30 2.70
C ALA A 48 -6.00 -10.29 3.34
N GLU A 49 -6.35 -9.21 2.64
CA GLU A 49 -7.29 -8.20 3.16
C GLU A 49 -8.69 -8.77 3.42
N ARG A 50 -9.17 -9.70 2.59
CA ARG A 50 -10.44 -10.41 2.85
C ARG A 50 -10.34 -11.31 4.07
N SER A 51 -9.20 -11.96 4.29
CA SER A 51 -9.03 -12.89 5.41
C SER A 51 -8.99 -12.20 6.79
N ILE A 52 -8.62 -10.92 6.84
CA ILE A 52 -8.54 -10.13 8.08
C ILE A 52 -9.78 -9.26 8.33
N LYS A 53 -10.69 -9.14 7.35
CA LYS A 53 -11.93 -8.39 7.55
C LYS A 53 -12.83 -9.18 8.51
N PRO A 54 -13.36 -8.53 9.56
CA PRO A 54 -14.35 -9.17 10.42
C PRO A 54 -15.57 -9.56 9.58
N LEU A 55 -16.14 -10.73 9.90
CA LEU A 55 -17.40 -11.22 9.32
C LEU A 55 -18.57 -10.30 9.69
#